data_AF-A0A6M3ZTZ4-F1
#
_entry.id   AF-A0A6M3ZTZ4-F1
#
_cell.length_a   1.000
_cell.length_b   1.000
_cell.length_c   1.000
_cell.angle_alpha   90.00
_cell.angle_beta   90.00
_cell.angle_gamma   90.00
#
_symmetry.space_group_name_H-M   'P 1'
#
loop_
_entity.id
_entity.type
_entity.pdbx_description
1 polymer ?
#
loop_
_entity_poly.entity_id
_entity_poly.type
_entity_poly.pdbx_seq_one_letter_code
_entity_poly.pdbx_strand_id
1 'polypeptide(L)'
;MINSYPGGWDGMAAVLGLSRDALENRVYERKGQSVSVHQELQMQEFSGTTLFAEAIATRSGGVFTKLIEPGTVDREDLHSKFQELWAKVGDLSRAYTAYTDDNYIDSREKADLQRISNEIQRAMQELMALMFQIYCTQDEQSAMHEARKV
;
A
#
# COMPACT_ATOMS: atom_id res chain seq x y z
N MET A 1 10.43 -7.36 -3.96
CA MET A 1 10.38 -6.92 -5.37
C MET A 1 11.09 -7.90 -6.28
N ILE A 2 12.42 -8.07 -6.21
CA ILE A 2 13.16 -9.04 -7.06
C ILE A 2 12.61 -10.47 -6.92
N ASN A 3 12.50 -10.99 -5.70
CA ASN A 3 11.97 -12.34 -5.46
C ASN A 3 10.47 -12.49 -5.81
N SER A 4 9.75 -11.37 -5.96
CA SER A 4 8.33 -11.34 -6.33
C SER A 4 8.12 -11.32 -7.84
N TYR A 5 9.17 -11.04 -8.62
CA TYR A 5 9.12 -11.01 -10.07
C TYR A 5 9.43 -12.38 -10.66
N PRO A 6 8.67 -12.87 -11.67
CA PRO A 6 8.98 -14.10 -12.38
C PRO A 6 10.41 -14.10 -12.94
N GLY A 7 11.21 -15.11 -12.60
CA GLY A 7 12.63 -15.15 -13.00
C GLY A 7 13.59 -14.43 -12.05
N GLY A 8 13.11 -13.87 -10.94
CA GLY A 8 13.94 -13.37 -9.85
C GLY A 8 14.96 -12.33 -10.29
N TRP A 9 16.22 -12.53 -9.92
CA TRP A 9 17.33 -11.64 -10.27
C TRP A 9 17.53 -11.46 -11.77
N ASP A 10 17.55 -12.56 -12.51
CA ASP A 10 17.81 -12.54 -13.95
C ASP A 10 16.63 -11.90 -14.70
N GLY A 11 15.40 -12.22 -14.31
CA GLY A 11 14.20 -11.60 -14.87
C GLY A 11 14.14 -10.10 -14.59
N MET A 12 14.37 -9.69 -13.34
CA MET A 12 14.32 -8.27 -12.98
C MET A 12 15.44 -7.46 -13.66
N ALA A 13 16.64 -8.02 -13.76
CA ALA A 13 17.74 -7.38 -14.47
C ALA A 13 17.38 -7.17 -15.96
N ALA A 14 16.80 -8.19 -16.61
CA ALA A 14 16.40 -8.11 -18.00
C ALA A 14 15.37 -7.00 -18.28
N VAL A 15 14.32 -6.89 -17.46
CA VAL A 15 13.30 -5.83 -17.66
C VAL A 15 13.79 -4.42 -17.34
N LEU A 16 14.80 -4.29 -16.48
CA LEU A 16 15.48 -3.02 -16.21
C LEU A 16 16.55 -2.67 -17.26
N GLY A 17 16.78 -3.53 -18.25
CA GLY A 17 17.84 -3.33 -19.25
C GLY A 17 19.25 -3.42 -18.66
N LEU A 18 19.43 -4.20 -17.58
CA LEU A 18 20.69 -4.39 -16.86
C LEU A 18 21.17 -5.84 -17.00
N SER A 19 22.48 -6.05 -16.82
CA SER A 19 22.98 -7.38 -16.48
C SER A 19 22.67 -7.71 -15.02
N ARG A 20 22.60 -9.01 -14.69
CA ARG A 20 22.45 -9.46 -13.30
C ARG A 20 23.49 -8.82 -12.37
N ASP A 21 24.76 -8.86 -12.76
CA ASP A 21 25.85 -8.25 -11.98
C ASP A 21 25.67 -6.74 -11.79
N ALA A 22 25.16 -6.04 -12.81
CA ALA A 22 24.91 -4.60 -12.74
C ALA A 22 23.76 -4.28 -11.76
N LEU A 23 22.72 -5.13 -11.70
CA LEU A 23 21.66 -5.01 -10.71
C LEU A 23 22.15 -5.36 -9.31
N GLU A 24 22.88 -6.47 -9.13
CA GLU A 24 23.45 -6.87 -7.84
C GLU A 24 24.37 -5.78 -7.28
N ASN A 25 25.23 -5.18 -8.11
CA ASN A 25 26.10 -4.10 -7.67
C ASN A 25 25.31 -2.88 -7.17
N ARG A 26 24.18 -2.54 -7.80
CA ARG A 26 23.31 -1.44 -7.35
C ARG A 26 22.58 -1.77 -6.06
N VAL A 27 22.02 -2.98 -5.94
CA VAL A 27 21.26 -3.41 -4.75
C VAL A 27 22.17 -3.52 -3.53
N TYR A 28 23.41 -4.01 -3.70
CA TYR A 28 24.39 -4.12 -2.61
C TYR A 28 25.28 -2.89 -2.45
N GLU A 29 24.94 -1.80 -3.11
CA GLU A 29 25.68 -0.53 -3.07
C GLU A 29 27.20 -0.64 -3.38
N ARG A 30 27.57 -1.61 -4.21
CA ARG A 30 28.98 -1.91 -4.54
C ARG A 30 29.53 -0.88 -5.48
N LYS A 31 30.79 -0.48 -5.24
CA LYS A 31 31.51 0.50 -6.07
C LYS A 31 30.77 1.84 -6.21
N GLY A 32 29.99 2.23 -5.20
CA GLY A 32 29.23 3.49 -5.20
C GLY A 32 28.05 3.52 -6.16
N GLN A 33 27.65 2.38 -6.72
CA GLN A 33 26.41 2.27 -7.50
C GLN A 33 25.24 2.09 -6.54
N SER A 34 24.08 2.65 -6.84
CA SER A 34 22.85 2.40 -6.08
C SER A 34 21.67 2.25 -7.03
N VAL A 35 20.58 1.67 -6.52
CA VAL A 35 19.30 1.66 -7.24
C VAL A 35 18.73 3.07 -7.19
N SER A 36 18.45 3.67 -8.35
CA SER A 36 17.83 4.99 -8.38
C SER A 36 16.34 4.89 -8.02
N VAL A 37 15.73 5.99 -7.55
CA VAL A 37 14.27 6.04 -7.28
C VAL A 37 13.46 5.61 -8.51
N HIS A 38 13.90 6.00 -9.70
CA HIS A 38 13.27 5.59 -10.95
C HIS A 38 13.32 4.07 -11.16
N GLN A 39 14.45 3.43 -10.85
CA GLN A 39 14.59 1.99 -10.92
C GLN A 39 13.76 1.28 -9.84
N GLU A 40 13.72 1.80 -8.61
CA GLU A 40 12.85 1.27 -7.54
C GLU A 40 11.37 1.30 -7.95
N LEU A 41 10.92 2.38 -8.58
CA LEU A 41 9.55 2.49 -9.11
C LEU A 41 9.28 1.46 -10.21
N GLN A 42 10.19 1.29 -11.17
CA GLN A 42 10.06 0.25 -12.20
C GLN A 42 10.05 -1.16 -11.60
N MET A 43 10.94 -1.44 -10.65
CA MET A 43 10.98 -2.74 -9.95
C MET A 43 9.66 -3.04 -9.23
N GLN A 44 9.08 -2.03 -8.59
CA GLN A 44 7.78 -2.12 -7.95
C GLN A 44 6.68 -2.43 -8.97
N GLU A 45 6.63 -1.67 -10.07
CA GLU A 45 5.66 -1.84 -11.15
C GLU A 45 5.74 -3.23 -11.79
N PHE A 46 6.92 -3.65 -12.25
CA PHE A 46 7.11 -4.96 -12.88
C PHE A 46 6.80 -6.13 -11.96
N SER A 47 7.13 -6.00 -10.66
CA SER A 47 6.81 -7.03 -9.68
C SER A 47 5.34 -7.04 -9.23
N GLY A 48 4.54 -6.03 -9.62
CA GLY A 48 3.16 -5.88 -9.19
C GLY A 48 3.01 -5.66 -7.68
N THR A 49 4.07 -5.24 -6.99
CA THR A 49 4.08 -5.04 -5.54
C THR A 49 3.92 -3.56 -5.17
N THR A 50 3.84 -3.26 -3.87
CA THR A 50 3.81 -1.88 -3.32
C THR A 50 4.90 -1.66 -2.26
N LEU A 51 5.91 -2.55 -2.25
CA LEU A 51 6.91 -2.63 -1.18
C LEU A 51 7.78 -1.37 -1.07
N PHE A 52 8.14 -0.74 -2.19
CA PHE A 52 8.93 0.50 -2.17
C PHE A 52 8.09 1.64 -1.58
N ALA A 53 6.85 1.81 -2.04
CA ALA A 53 5.94 2.83 -1.53
C ALA A 53 5.63 2.63 -0.03
N GLU A 54 5.41 1.38 0.40
CA GLU A 54 5.25 1.02 1.82
C GLU A 54 6.49 1.35 2.65
N ALA A 55 7.69 1.04 2.14
CA ALA A 55 8.94 1.35 2.82
C ALA A 55 9.14 2.87 2.98
N ILE A 56 8.85 3.66 1.95
CA ILE A 56 8.92 5.13 2.02
C ILE A 56 7.90 5.67 3.02
N ALA A 57 6.63 5.24 2.93
CA ALA A 57 5.60 5.68 3.86
C ALA A 57 5.98 5.37 5.32
N THR A 58 6.46 4.15 5.58
CA THR A 58 6.91 3.73 6.92
C THR A 58 8.06 4.58 7.43
N ARG A 59 9.08 4.85 6.59
CA ARG A 59 10.23 5.71 6.94
C ARG A 59 9.81 7.16 7.21
N SER A 60 8.74 7.62 6.57
CA SER A 60 8.16 8.94 6.79
C SER A 60 7.16 8.98 7.96
N GLY A 61 6.97 7.89 8.69
CA GLY A 61 6.03 7.81 9.81
C GLY A 61 4.56 7.68 9.40
N GLY A 62 4.28 7.33 8.15
CA GLY A 62 2.95 7.10 7.60
C GLY A 62 2.69 5.64 7.24
N VAL A 63 1.53 5.41 6.61
CA VAL A 63 1.12 4.11 6.06
C VAL A 63 0.77 4.29 4.59
N PHE A 64 1.28 3.42 3.73
CA PHE A 64 0.87 3.38 2.33
C PHE A 64 -0.48 2.65 2.21
N THR A 65 -1.44 3.26 1.51
CA THR A 65 -2.69 2.56 1.16
C THR A 65 -2.88 2.57 -0.35
N LYS A 66 -2.96 1.38 -0.94
CA LYS A 66 -3.28 1.23 -2.36
C LYS A 66 -4.75 1.58 -2.57
N LEU A 67 -5.00 2.60 -3.39
CA LEU A 67 -6.35 2.94 -3.81
C LEU A 67 -6.88 1.83 -4.75
N ILE A 68 -8.13 1.44 -4.54
CA ILE A 68 -8.85 0.53 -5.44
C ILE A 68 -9.19 1.28 -6.73
N GLU A 69 -9.01 0.63 -7.87
CA GLU A 69 -9.42 1.18 -9.16
C GLU A 69 -10.96 1.16 -9.29
N PRO A 70 -11.60 2.27 -9.69
CA PRO A 70 -13.05 2.33 -9.88
C PRO A 70 -13.52 1.31 -10.93
N GLY A 71 -14.63 0.62 -10.66
CA GLY A 71 -15.33 -0.20 -11.67
C GLY A 71 -15.50 -1.69 -11.37
N THR A 72 -15.12 -2.17 -10.18
CA THR A 72 -15.21 -3.60 -9.83
C THR A 72 -16.24 -3.95 -8.75
N VAL A 73 -17.03 -2.98 -8.27
CA VAL A 73 -17.87 -3.13 -7.08
C VAL A 73 -19.24 -2.44 -7.25
N ASP A 74 -20.32 -3.08 -6.78
CA ASP A 74 -21.73 -2.71 -6.99
C ASP A 74 -22.24 -1.74 -5.90
N ARG A 75 -23.37 -1.06 -6.13
CA ARG A 75 -23.95 -0.07 -5.19
C ARG A 75 -24.39 -0.67 -3.85
N GLU A 76 -24.75 -1.96 -3.85
CA GLU A 76 -25.14 -2.69 -2.63
C GLU A 76 -23.97 -2.84 -1.65
N ASP A 77 -22.74 -2.73 -2.16
CA ASP A 77 -21.52 -2.85 -1.37
C ASP A 77 -21.23 -1.60 -0.51
N LEU A 78 -21.73 -0.41 -0.86
CA LEU A 78 -21.38 0.83 -0.15
C LEU A 78 -21.86 0.84 1.31
N HIS A 79 -23.13 0.48 1.54
CA HIS A 79 -23.68 0.45 2.90
C HIS A 79 -22.98 -0.61 3.75
N SER A 80 -22.77 -1.79 3.18
CA SER A 80 -22.04 -2.88 3.82
C SER A 80 -20.60 -2.48 4.18
N LYS A 81 -19.91 -1.73 3.30
CA LYS A 81 -18.57 -1.19 3.58
C LYS A 81 -18.56 -0.13 4.67
N PHE A 82 -19.58 0.71 4.75
CA PHE A 82 -19.74 1.64 5.88
C PHE A 82 -19.87 0.88 7.21
N GLN A 83 -20.70 -0.16 7.24
CA GLN A 83 -20.86 -0.99 8.44
C GLN A 83 -19.57 -1.73 8.81
N GLU A 84 -18.85 -2.26 7.82
CA GLU A 84 -17.55 -2.93 8.03
C GLU A 84 -16.53 -1.99 8.67
N LEU A 85 -16.41 -0.75 8.17
CA LEU A 85 -15.51 0.25 8.74
C LEU A 85 -15.84 0.53 10.21
N TRP A 86 -17.13 0.73 10.53
CA TRP A 86 -17.56 0.97 11.90
C TRP A 86 -17.32 -0.21 12.83
N ALA A 87 -17.51 -1.44 12.36
CA ALA A 87 -17.20 -2.64 13.13
C ALA A 87 -15.71 -2.68 13.52
N LYS A 88 -14.82 -2.37 12.56
CA LYS A 88 -13.36 -2.33 12.79
C LYS A 88 -12.94 -1.20 13.74
N VAL A 89 -13.57 -0.03 13.65
CA VAL A 89 -13.36 1.05 14.63
C VAL A 89 -13.82 0.60 16.03
N GLY A 90 -14.91 -0.17 16.12
CA GLY A 90 -15.34 -0.82 17.35
C GLY A 90 -14.32 -1.82 17.91
N ASP A 91 -13.68 -2.62 17.04
CA ASP A 91 -12.58 -3.52 17.44
C ASP A 91 -11.40 -2.74 18.03
N LEU A 92 -11.01 -1.63 17.39
CA LEU A 92 -9.95 -0.76 17.90
C LEU A 92 -10.28 -0.21 19.27
N SER A 93 -11.52 0.26 19.47
CA SER A 93 -11.96 0.78 20.77
C SER A 93 -11.88 -0.30 21.85
N ARG A 94 -12.30 -1.53 21.57
CA ARG A 94 -12.21 -2.64 22.52
C ARG A 94 -10.76 -3.01 22.84
N ALA A 95 -9.92 -3.12 21.82
CA ALA A 95 -8.50 -3.43 21.98
C ALA A 95 -7.78 -2.35 22.79
N TYR A 96 -8.04 -1.07 22.49
CA TYR A 96 -7.50 0.05 23.26
C TYR A 96 -7.87 -0.05 24.74
N THR A 97 -9.17 -0.19 25.06
CA THR A 97 -9.60 -0.30 26.47
C THR A 97 -8.93 -1.48 27.18
N ALA A 98 -8.81 -2.63 26.52
CA ALA A 98 -8.18 -3.81 27.10
C ALA A 98 -6.66 -3.64 27.32
N TYR A 99 -5.94 -3.03 26.36
CA TYR A 99 -4.48 -2.91 26.39
C TYR A 99 -3.96 -1.69 27.15
N THR A 100 -4.85 -0.79 27.59
CA THR A 100 -4.44 0.35 28.44
C THR A 100 -4.75 0.16 29.92
N ASP A 101 -5.38 -0.96 30.30
CA ASP A 101 -5.80 -1.21 31.69
C ASP A 101 -4.60 -1.26 32.66
N ASP A 102 -3.46 -1.75 32.19
CA ASP A 102 -2.20 -1.84 32.95
C ASP A 102 -1.25 -0.64 32.71
N ASN A 103 -1.68 0.36 31.94
CA ASN A 103 -0.88 1.50 31.47
C ASN A 103 0.40 1.11 30.69
N TYR A 104 0.46 -0.07 30.07
CA TYR A 104 1.64 -0.49 29.32
C TYR A 104 1.27 -1.33 28.09
N ILE A 105 1.53 -0.79 26.90
CA ILE A 105 1.31 -1.52 25.64
C ILE A 105 2.57 -2.31 25.30
N ASP A 106 2.46 -3.64 25.31
CA ASP A 106 3.56 -4.54 24.95
C ASP A 106 3.78 -4.64 23.43
N SER A 107 4.80 -5.40 23.01
CA SER A 107 5.11 -5.55 21.58
C SER A 107 4.04 -6.31 20.79
N ARG A 108 3.34 -7.25 21.42
CA ARG A 108 2.27 -8.04 20.81
C ARG A 108 1.03 -7.17 20.64
N GLU A 109 0.66 -6.40 21.66
CA GLU A 109 -0.47 -5.49 21.67
C GLU A 109 -0.26 -4.35 20.68
N LYS A 110 0.96 -3.80 20.62
CA LYS A 110 1.33 -2.84 19.58
C LYS A 110 1.15 -3.41 18.18
N ALA A 111 1.61 -4.64 17.94
CA ALA A 111 1.45 -5.29 16.64
C ALA A 111 -0.03 -5.52 16.30
N ASP A 112 -0.86 -5.86 17.29
CA ASP A 112 -2.31 -6.04 17.07
C ASP A 112 -3.03 -4.72 16.79
N LEU A 113 -2.73 -3.66 17.53
CA LEU A 113 -3.25 -2.31 17.27
C LEU A 113 -2.85 -1.82 15.87
N GLN A 114 -1.61 -2.08 15.45
CA GLN A 114 -1.15 -1.76 14.09
C GLN A 114 -1.93 -2.56 13.03
N ARG A 115 -2.18 -3.85 13.27
CA ARG A 115 -3.00 -4.68 12.37
C ARG A 115 -4.41 -4.12 12.24
N ILE A 116 -5.08 -3.79 13.36
CA ILE A 116 -6.45 -3.23 13.35
C ILE A 116 -6.46 -1.87 12.62
N SER A 117 -5.49 -1.01 12.89
CA SER A 117 -5.34 0.29 12.20
C SER A 117 -5.22 0.11 10.68
N ASN A 118 -4.38 -0.82 10.22
CA ASN A 118 -4.22 -1.11 8.80
C ASN A 118 -5.52 -1.61 8.15
N GLU A 119 -6.31 -2.41 8.88
CA GLU A 119 -7.62 -2.88 8.40
C GLU A 119 -8.64 -1.74 8.29
N ILE A 120 -8.67 -0.81 9.25
CA ILE A 120 -9.51 0.39 9.22
C ILE A 120 -9.14 1.25 8.01
N GLN A 121 -7.84 1.50 7.82
CA GLN A 121 -7.34 2.29 6.70
C GLN A 121 -7.72 1.67 5.36
N ARG A 122 -7.58 0.34 5.23
CA ARG A 122 -8.02 -0.37 4.03
C ARG A 122 -9.51 -0.16 3.79
N ALA A 123 -10.36 -0.52 4.75
CA ALA A 123 -11.82 -0.40 4.64
C ALA A 123 -12.25 1.03 4.30
N MET A 124 -11.62 2.04 4.90
CA MET A 124 -11.86 3.46 4.60
C MET A 124 -11.52 3.80 3.14
N GLN A 125 -10.39 3.31 2.62
CA GLN A 125 -10.04 3.57 1.21
C GLN A 125 -10.97 2.86 0.24
N GLU A 126 -11.42 1.64 0.53
CA GLU A 126 -12.42 0.97 -0.31
C GLU A 126 -13.71 1.76 -0.31
N LEU A 127 -14.15 2.20 0.87
CA LEU A 127 -15.35 3.01 1.00
C LEU A 127 -15.27 4.32 0.21
N MET A 128 -14.15 5.05 0.32
CA MET A 128 -13.91 6.28 -0.45
C MET A 128 -13.92 6.02 -1.96
N ALA A 129 -13.30 4.94 -2.42
CA ALA A 129 -13.30 4.58 -3.85
C ALA A 129 -14.73 4.31 -4.36
N LEU A 130 -15.55 3.60 -3.58
CA LEU A 130 -16.96 3.36 -3.91
C LEU A 130 -17.78 4.65 -3.93
N MET A 131 -17.59 5.53 -2.94
CA MET A 131 -18.30 6.80 -2.90
C MET A 131 -17.99 7.64 -4.14
N PHE A 132 -16.72 7.74 -4.55
CA PHE A 132 -16.36 8.47 -5.77
C PHE A 132 -16.86 7.79 -7.04
N GLN A 133 -16.86 6.45 -7.10
CA GLN A 133 -17.43 5.74 -8.24
C GLN A 133 -18.94 5.99 -8.39
N ILE A 134 -19.69 6.03 -7.27
CA ILE A 134 -21.14 6.16 -7.28
C ILE A 134 -21.57 7.62 -7.47
N TYR A 135 -20.84 8.57 -6.87
CA TYR A 135 -21.27 9.96 -6.74
C TYR A 135 -20.42 11.00 -7.49
N CYS A 136 -19.20 10.71 -7.94
CA CYS A 136 -18.46 11.62 -8.84
C CYS A 136 -18.82 11.38 -10.31
N THR A 137 -18.93 12.46 -11.08
CA THR A 137 -19.23 12.40 -12.52
C THR A 137 -17.99 12.01 -13.33
N GLN A 138 -18.20 11.55 -14.58
CA GLN A 138 -17.10 11.14 -15.48
C GLN A 138 -16.09 12.27 -15.77
N ASP A 139 -16.53 13.54 -15.71
CA ASP A 139 -15.67 14.70 -15.93
C ASP A 139 -14.68 14.91 -14.76
N GLU A 140 -15.10 14.68 -13.52
CA GLU A 140 -14.23 14.77 -12.34
C GLU A 140 -13.29 13.57 -12.23
N GLN A 141 -13.75 12.38 -12.61
CA GLN A 141 -12.92 11.17 -12.64
C GLN A 141 -11.78 11.28 -13.67
N SER A 142 -12.02 11.92 -14.81
CA SER A 142 -11.01 12.18 -15.84
C SER A 142 -9.94 13.18 -15.35
N ALA A 143 -10.34 14.26 -14.69
CA ALA A 143 -9.43 15.25 -14.12
C ALA A 143 -8.54 14.67 -12.99
N MET A 144 -9.09 13.79 -12.14
CA MET A 144 -8.33 13.11 -11.08
C MET A 144 -7.31 12.11 -11.64
N HIS A 145 -7.65 11.41 -12.73
CA HIS A 145 -6.73 10.51 -13.42
C HIS A 145 -5.58 11.27 -14.11
N GLU A 146 -5.86 12.46 -14.64
CA GLU A 146 -4.87 13.33 -15.27
C GLU A 146 -3.90 13.95 -14.24
N ALA A 147 -4.42 14.39 -13.08
CA ALA A 147 -3.61 14.89 -11.97
C ALA A 147 -2.67 13.83 -11.36
N ARG A 148 -2.97 12.53 -11.54
CA ARG A 148 -2.15 11.42 -11.05
C ARG A 148 -1.01 11.02 -12.00
N LYS A 149 -0.94 11.62 -13.20
CA LYS A 149 0.12 11.40 -14.20
C LYS A 149 1.27 12.42 -14.14
N VAL A 150 1.15 13.44 -13.29
CA VAL A 150 2.16 14.50 -13.05
C VAL A 150 2.96 14.16 -11.81
#